data_AF-A0A1J9Q8Z4-F1
#
_entry.id   AF-A0A1J9Q8Z4-F1
#
_cell.length_a   1.000
_cell.length_b   1.000
_cell.length_c   1.000
_cell.angle_alpha   90.00
_cell.angle_beta   90.00
_cell.angle_gamma   90.00
#
_symmetry.space_group_name_H-M   'P 1'
#
loop_
_entity.id
_entity.type
_entity.pdbx_description
1 polymer ?
#
loop_
_entity_poly.entity_id
_entity_poly.type
_entity_poly.pdbx_seq_one_letter_code
_entity_poly.pdbx_strand_id
1 'polypeptide(L)'
;MARLIFSLALLLQLVSAHFSIKYPFWRGNSFATQWTRPCGGLNVTTNRTAWPTSGGSVMFSPSHKWAITYVNLGLGSDDSVIFNISLVQGFNQTGNGTFCFPKIRMPPEVGVTAGSNASIQVVQLTELGSALYNCADITFSENATVLSTDMCTNSSGIGWKPIGAGADLNATTSRTSAGSILTIDRAVLNLGLGIILVVLLWNLQF
;
A
#
# COMPACT_ATOMS: atom_id res chain seq x y z
N MET A 1 -31.63 -21.81 5.72
CA MET A 1 -30.98 -20.70 6.45
C MET A 1 -29.45 -20.83 6.49
N ALA A 2 -28.86 -22.00 6.81
CA ALA A 2 -27.40 -22.17 6.85
C ALA A 2 -26.65 -21.87 5.52
N ARG A 3 -27.25 -22.17 4.37
CA ARG A 3 -26.66 -21.87 3.05
C ARG A 3 -26.54 -20.37 2.74
N LEU A 4 -27.46 -19.54 3.24
CA LEU A 4 -27.41 -18.08 3.09
C LEU A 4 -26.34 -17.45 3.99
N ILE A 5 -26.10 -18.03 5.17
CA ILE A 5 -25.08 -17.57 6.12
C ILE A 5 -23.67 -17.82 5.57
N PHE A 6 -23.46 -18.98 4.92
CA PHE A 6 -22.17 -19.31 4.29
C PHE A 6 -21.83 -18.39 3.11
N SER A 7 -22.82 -18.05 2.27
CA SER A 7 -22.64 -17.12 1.15
C SER A 7 -22.38 -15.68 1.62
N LEU A 8 -23.03 -15.25 2.71
CA LEU A 8 -22.82 -13.92 3.28
C LEU A 8 -21.44 -13.80 3.94
N ALA A 9 -20.97 -14.83 4.65
CA ALA A 9 -19.64 -14.84 5.27
C ALA A 9 -18.49 -14.74 4.25
N LEU A 10 -18.66 -15.25 3.03
CA LEU A 10 -17.66 -15.16 1.95
C LEU A 10 -17.55 -13.74 1.36
N LEU A 11 -18.63 -12.94 1.44
CA LEU A 11 -18.66 -11.55 0.95
C LEU A 11 -18.01 -10.55 1.94
N LEU A 12 -17.80 -10.94 3.20
CA LEU A 12 -17.25 -10.07 4.25
C LEU A 12 -15.73 -9.86 4.18
N GLN A 13 -15.01 -10.52 3.27
CA GLN A 13 -13.54 -10.43 3.21
C GLN A 13 -12.98 -9.39 2.23
N LEU A 14 -13.83 -8.55 1.63
CA LEU A 14 -13.39 -7.46 0.75
C LEU A 14 -13.16 -6.15 1.55
N VAL A 15 -12.34 -6.19 2.59
CA VAL A 15 -11.82 -4.96 3.20
C VAL A 15 -10.73 -4.40 2.29
N SER A 16 -11.11 -3.43 1.44
CA SER A 16 -10.18 -2.75 0.55
C SER A 16 -9.28 -1.77 1.32
N ALA A 17 -7.99 -1.78 1.01
CA ALA A 17 -6.96 -0.98 1.68
C ALA A 17 -6.74 0.42 1.08
N HIS A 18 -7.81 1.19 0.86
CA HIS A 18 -7.69 2.52 0.25
C HIS A 18 -6.83 3.49 1.06
N PHE A 19 -6.27 4.48 0.38
CA PHE A 19 -5.55 5.58 1.02
C PHE A 19 -5.78 6.89 0.28
N SER A 20 -5.31 8.00 0.85
CA SER A 20 -5.32 9.30 0.16
C SER A 20 -4.02 10.04 0.42
N ILE A 21 -3.44 10.67 -0.59
CA ILE A 21 -2.30 11.56 -0.38
C ILE A 21 -2.84 12.89 0.13
N LYS A 22 -2.31 13.34 1.26
CA LYS A 22 -2.68 14.60 1.92
C LYS A 22 -1.74 15.74 1.54
N TYR A 23 -0.45 15.42 1.37
CA TYR A 23 0.55 16.37 0.90
C TYR A 23 1.64 15.66 0.10
N PRO A 24 2.06 16.18 -1.07
CA PRO A 24 1.31 17.12 -1.90
C PRO A 24 -0.13 16.65 -2.13
N PHE A 25 -1.08 17.56 -2.34
CA PHE A 25 -2.49 17.15 -2.41
C PHE A 25 -2.71 16.26 -3.64
N TRP A 26 -3.40 15.13 -3.45
CA TRP A 26 -3.70 14.19 -4.54
C TRP A 26 -4.47 14.85 -5.70
N ARG A 27 -4.40 14.25 -6.90
CA ARG A 27 -5.15 14.69 -8.09
C ARG A 27 -6.66 14.81 -7.86
N GLY A 28 -7.19 14.00 -6.95
CA GLY A 28 -8.60 14.01 -6.58
C GLY A 28 -9.01 12.71 -5.91
N ASN A 29 -10.29 12.62 -5.57
CA ASN A 29 -10.84 11.42 -4.94
C ASN A 29 -10.93 10.26 -5.95
N SER A 30 -10.01 9.30 -5.81
CA SER A 30 -9.98 8.06 -6.58
C SER A 30 -10.35 6.83 -5.74
N PHE A 31 -11.09 6.98 -4.64
CA PHE A 31 -11.46 5.85 -3.77
C PHE A 31 -12.06 4.68 -4.57
N ALA A 32 -12.99 4.94 -5.49
CA ALA A 32 -13.62 3.88 -6.27
C ALA A 32 -12.75 3.34 -7.43
N THR A 33 -11.64 4.00 -7.76
CA THR A 33 -10.85 3.74 -8.98
C THR A 33 -9.38 3.53 -8.69
N GLN A 34 -8.98 3.40 -7.42
CA GLN A 34 -7.57 3.33 -6.99
C GLN A 34 -6.80 2.16 -7.60
N TRP A 35 -7.48 1.09 -8.03
CA TRP A 35 -6.92 -0.04 -8.77
C TRP A 35 -6.44 0.30 -10.19
N THR A 36 -6.88 1.44 -10.74
CA THR A 36 -6.57 1.84 -12.10
C THR A 36 -5.22 2.54 -12.16
N ARG A 37 -4.27 1.95 -12.89
CA ARG A 37 -2.96 2.56 -13.14
C ARG A 37 -3.07 3.83 -14.01
N PRO A 38 -2.16 4.81 -13.86
CA PRO A 38 -1.12 4.89 -12.83
C PRO A 38 -1.53 5.69 -11.58
N CYS A 39 -2.67 6.38 -11.58
CA CYS A 39 -3.03 7.37 -10.55
C CYS A 39 -4.47 7.23 -10.04
N GLY A 40 -4.99 6.00 -10.02
CA GLY A 40 -6.42 5.74 -9.84
C GLY A 40 -7.25 6.17 -11.05
N GLY A 41 -6.63 6.20 -12.25
CA GLY A 41 -7.26 6.64 -13.50
C GLY A 41 -7.53 8.15 -13.60
N LEU A 42 -7.04 8.97 -12.67
CA LEU A 42 -7.23 10.41 -12.71
C LEU A 42 -6.20 11.10 -13.61
N ASN A 43 -6.68 11.99 -14.49
CA ASN A 43 -5.85 12.84 -15.34
C ASN A 43 -5.01 13.80 -14.52
N VAL A 44 -3.88 14.23 -15.08
CA VAL A 44 -3.05 15.30 -14.53
C VAL A 44 -3.86 16.58 -14.28
N THR A 45 -3.53 17.25 -13.18
CA THR A 45 -4.10 18.52 -12.75
C THR A 45 -3.23 19.71 -13.13
N THR A 46 -3.85 20.88 -13.21
CA THR A 46 -3.17 22.17 -13.39
C THR A 46 -2.81 22.84 -12.07
N ASN A 47 -3.52 22.54 -10.98
CA ASN A 47 -3.27 23.08 -9.64
C ASN A 47 -2.19 22.27 -8.92
N ARG A 48 -0.94 22.51 -9.28
CA ARG A 48 0.24 21.77 -8.80
C ARG A 48 0.75 22.34 -7.48
N THR A 49 1.17 21.44 -6.59
CA THR A 49 1.80 21.86 -5.32
C THR A 49 3.27 22.24 -5.57
N ALA A 50 3.72 23.38 -5.06
CA ALA A 50 5.14 23.71 -5.07
C ALA A 50 5.92 22.74 -4.16
N TRP A 51 6.96 22.09 -4.67
CA TRP A 51 7.73 21.08 -3.94
C TRP A 51 9.24 21.34 -4.05
N PRO A 52 10.04 21.17 -2.98
CA PRO A 52 11.44 21.58 -2.98
C PRO A 52 12.30 20.78 -3.96
N THR A 53 13.20 21.46 -4.70
CA THR A 53 14.15 20.82 -5.62
C THR A 53 15.09 19.83 -4.93
N SER A 54 15.41 20.05 -3.65
CA SER A 54 16.26 19.16 -2.83
C SER A 54 15.52 17.98 -2.18
N GLY A 55 14.22 17.86 -2.41
CA GLY A 55 13.36 16.91 -1.71
C GLY A 55 12.44 17.56 -0.69
N GLY A 56 11.22 17.04 -0.57
CA GLY A 56 10.15 17.60 0.24
C GLY A 56 9.37 16.56 1.05
N SER A 57 8.36 17.03 1.76
CA SER A 57 7.49 16.17 2.55
C SER A 57 6.53 15.38 1.66
N VAL A 58 6.16 14.19 2.11
CA VAL A 58 5.05 13.40 1.55
C VAL A 58 4.24 12.84 2.71
N MET A 59 2.95 13.12 2.71
CA MET A 59 1.99 12.72 3.72
C MET A 59 0.81 12.03 3.06
N PHE A 60 0.44 10.86 3.55
CA PHE A 60 -0.71 10.11 3.07
C PHE A 60 -1.42 9.42 4.23
N SER A 61 -2.69 9.09 4.02
CA SER A 61 -3.53 8.48 5.05
C SER A 61 -4.03 7.11 4.61
N PRO A 62 -3.36 6.03 5.02
CA PRO A 62 -3.84 4.66 4.80
C PRO A 62 -5.04 4.32 5.70
N SER A 63 -6.00 3.57 5.16
CA SER A 63 -7.14 3.03 5.93
C SER A 63 -6.88 1.63 6.51
N HIS A 64 -5.99 0.87 5.90
CA HIS A 64 -5.70 -0.51 6.27
C HIS A 64 -4.54 -0.61 7.26
N LYS A 65 -4.56 -1.69 8.05
CA LYS A 65 -3.60 -1.98 9.13
C LYS A 65 -2.16 -2.24 8.67
N TRP A 66 -1.95 -2.55 7.40
CA TRP A 66 -0.63 -2.66 6.79
C TRP A 66 -0.72 -2.65 5.27
N ALA A 67 0.37 -2.26 4.61
CA ALA A 67 0.55 -2.37 3.16
C ALA A 67 2.04 -2.31 2.79
N ILE A 68 2.44 -3.03 1.75
CA ILE A 68 3.71 -2.76 1.09
C ILE A 68 3.56 -1.48 0.27
N THR A 69 4.33 -0.46 0.62
CA THR A 69 4.19 0.89 0.08
C THR A 69 5.44 1.30 -0.70
N TYR A 70 5.22 1.96 -1.84
CA TYR A 70 6.27 2.57 -2.67
C TYR A 70 5.95 4.05 -2.85
N VAL A 71 7.00 4.88 -2.93
CA VAL A 71 6.89 6.29 -3.33
C VAL A 71 7.80 6.52 -4.53
N ASN A 72 7.19 6.85 -5.65
CA ASN A 72 7.85 7.04 -6.94
C ASN A 72 7.65 8.47 -7.43
N LEU A 73 8.49 8.87 -8.37
CA LEU A 73 8.44 10.13 -9.07
C LEU A 73 8.42 9.86 -10.57
N GLY A 74 7.60 10.62 -11.29
CA GLY A 74 7.67 10.73 -12.74
C GLY A 74 7.83 12.19 -13.14
N LEU A 75 8.82 12.48 -13.97
CA LEU A 75 9.08 13.81 -14.50
C LEU A 75 8.17 14.09 -15.70
N GLY A 76 7.68 15.32 -15.80
CA GLY A 76 6.79 15.76 -16.89
C GLY A 76 5.48 16.35 -16.38
N SER A 77 4.66 16.78 -17.34
CA SER A 77 3.48 17.62 -17.07
C SER A 77 2.16 17.07 -17.60
N ASP A 78 2.13 15.89 -18.20
CA ASP A 78 0.95 15.31 -18.84
C ASP A 78 0.74 13.83 -18.48
N ASP A 79 -0.28 13.21 -19.05
CA ASP A 79 -0.67 11.83 -18.74
C ASP A 79 0.29 10.77 -19.31
N SER A 80 1.35 11.17 -20.04
CA SER A 80 2.41 10.28 -20.52
C SER A 80 3.54 10.06 -19.50
N VAL A 81 3.48 10.73 -18.34
CA VAL A 81 4.48 10.61 -17.27
C VAL A 81 4.71 9.15 -16.85
N ILE A 82 5.98 8.74 -16.85
CA ILE A 82 6.43 7.42 -16.41
C ILE A 82 7.03 7.54 -15.00
N PHE A 83 6.53 6.74 -14.05
CA PHE A 83 6.99 6.71 -12.66
C PHE A 83 8.19 5.77 -12.47
N ASN A 84 9.34 6.13 -13.03
CA ASN A 84 10.56 5.29 -13.04
C ASN A 84 11.61 5.68 -11.99
N ILE A 85 11.40 6.76 -11.22
CA ILE A 85 12.34 7.21 -10.19
C ILE A 85 11.79 6.81 -8.82
N SER A 86 12.52 5.96 -8.08
CA SER A 86 12.13 5.59 -6.71
C SER A 86 12.60 6.67 -5.73
N LEU A 87 11.66 7.33 -5.06
CA LEU A 87 11.96 8.30 -3.99
C LEU A 87 12.13 7.60 -2.63
N VAL A 88 11.32 6.57 -2.39
CA VAL A 88 11.44 5.68 -1.24
C VAL A 88 11.35 4.25 -1.74
N GLN A 89 12.35 3.44 -1.41
CA GLN A 89 12.33 2.00 -1.67
C GLN A 89 11.13 1.36 -0.97
N GLY A 90 10.67 0.21 -1.48
CA GLY A 90 9.54 -0.51 -0.92
C GLY A 90 9.70 -0.74 0.60
N PHE A 91 8.68 -0.35 1.36
CA PHE A 91 8.63 -0.54 2.81
C PHE A 91 7.29 -1.14 3.23
N ASN A 92 7.30 -1.92 4.31
CA ASN A 92 6.10 -2.39 4.96
C ASN A 92 5.58 -1.30 5.90
N GLN A 93 4.51 -0.62 5.50
CA GLN A 93 3.76 0.28 6.38
C GLN A 93 2.89 -0.54 7.33
N THR A 94 2.89 -0.19 8.61
CA THR A 94 2.00 -0.75 9.63
C THR A 94 1.09 0.32 10.20
N GLY A 95 -0.10 -0.06 10.66
CA GLY A 95 -1.13 0.84 11.17
C GLY A 95 -1.89 1.61 10.09
N ASN A 96 -2.93 2.30 10.53
CA ASN A 96 -3.74 3.23 9.75
C ASN A 96 -3.68 4.64 10.38
N GLY A 97 -4.22 5.65 9.68
CA GLY A 97 -4.19 7.04 10.13
C GLY A 97 -3.36 7.91 9.19
N THR A 98 -2.48 8.75 9.72
CA THR A 98 -1.58 9.62 8.95
C THR A 98 -0.17 9.07 8.97
N PHE A 99 0.40 8.85 7.79
CA PHE A 99 1.82 8.55 7.57
C PHE A 99 2.48 9.76 6.92
N CYS A 100 3.59 10.24 7.47
CA CYS A 100 4.33 11.37 6.93
C CYS A 100 5.83 11.12 6.89
N PHE A 101 6.42 11.40 5.73
CA PHE A 101 7.84 11.62 5.56
C PHE A 101 8.11 13.12 5.67
N PRO A 102 8.83 13.60 6.71
CA PRO A 102 9.15 15.03 6.85
C PRO A 102 9.96 15.56 5.67
N LYS A 103 10.92 14.77 5.19
CA LYS A 103 11.67 15.06 3.98
C LYS A 103 12.08 13.76 3.31
N ILE A 104 11.59 13.53 2.10
CA ILE A 104 12.19 12.54 1.19
C ILE A 104 13.26 13.28 0.41
N ARG A 105 14.50 12.78 0.44
CA ARG A 105 15.60 13.39 -0.28
C ARG A 105 15.50 13.06 -1.77
N MET A 106 15.80 14.04 -2.61
CA MET A 106 15.89 13.83 -4.04
C MET A 106 17.14 13.00 -4.37
N PRO A 107 17.05 11.95 -5.22
CA PRO A 107 18.24 11.25 -5.69
C PRO A 107 19.15 12.21 -6.49
N PRO A 108 20.46 12.29 -6.17
CA PRO A 108 21.37 13.29 -6.78
C PRO A 108 21.41 13.21 -8.30
N GLU A 109 21.41 11.99 -8.85
CA GLU A 109 21.45 11.70 -10.28
C GLU A 109 20.22 12.16 -11.10
N VAL A 110 19.09 12.51 -10.46
CA VAL A 110 17.86 12.89 -11.19
C VAL A 110 17.94 14.31 -11.75
N GLY A 111 18.69 15.21 -11.11
CA GLY A 111 18.93 16.59 -11.55
C GLY A 111 17.66 17.36 -11.95
N VAL A 112 17.01 18.05 -11.01
CA VAL A 112 15.78 18.84 -11.29
C VAL A 112 16.02 20.33 -11.24
N THR A 113 15.33 21.05 -12.13
CA THR A 113 15.35 22.52 -12.21
C THR A 113 14.06 23.09 -11.63
N ALA A 114 14.14 24.21 -10.91
CA ALA A 114 12.95 24.95 -10.50
C ALA A 114 12.05 25.29 -11.69
N GLY A 115 10.73 25.24 -11.48
CA GLY A 115 9.71 25.42 -12.52
C GLY A 115 9.38 24.16 -13.32
N SER A 116 10.22 23.11 -13.27
CA SER A 116 9.88 21.85 -13.93
C SER A 116 8.75 21.12 -13.20
N ASN A 117 7.91 20.43 -13.97
CA ASN A 117 6.75 19.71 -13.47
C ASN A 117 7.07 18.23 -13.27
N ALA A 118 6.44 17.64 -12.27
CA ALA A 118 6.49 16.21 -12.01
C ALA A 118 5.21 15.72 -11.32
N SER A 119 5.12 14.41 -11.14
CA SER A 119 4.07 13.75 -10.37
C SER A 119 4.71 12.81 -9.35
N ILE A 120 4.28 12.87 -8.10
CA ILE A 120 4.62 11.87 -7.08
C ILE A 120 3.52 10.80 -7.12
N GLN A 121 3.92 9.52 -7.17
CA GLN A 121 3.01 8.38 -7.06
C GLN A 121 3.28 7.65 -5.76
N VAL A 122 2.22 7.37 -5.02
CA VAL A 122 2.24 6.40 -3.93
C VAL A 122 1.51 5.16 -4.41
N VAL A 123 2.11 3.99 -4.18
CA VAL A 123 1.53 2.69 -4.50
C VAL A 123 1.43 1.87 -3.23
N GLN A 124 0.26 1.29 -2.97
CA GLN A 124 0.06 0.35 -1.86
C GLN A 124 -0.38 -1.00 -2.40
N LEU A 125 0.36 -2.06 -2.06
CA LEU A 125 -0.06 -3.43 -2.35
C LEU A 125 -1.01 -3.93 -1.26
N THR A 126 -2.10 -4.54 -1.69
CA THR A 126 -3.10 -5.17 -0.82
C THR A 126 -2.65 -6.57 -0.40
N GLU A 127 -3.30 -7.13 0.63
CA GLU A 127 -2.98 -8.49 1.13
C GLU A 127 -3.09 -9.57 0.04
N LEU A 128 -3.91 -9.33 -0.99
CA LEU A 128 -4.17 -10.24 -2.11
C LEU A 128 -3.28 -9.97 -3.33
N GLY A 129 -2.27 -9.11 -3.21
CA GLY A 129 -1.31 -8.80 -4.28
C GLY A 129 -1.83 -7.83 -5.36
N SER A 130 -3.02 -7.26 -5.18
CA SER A 130 -3.48 -6.14 -6.01
C SER A 130 -2.77 -4.85 -5.60
N ALA A 131 -2.75 -3.84 -6.46
CA ALA A 131 -2.12 -2.56 -6.18
C ALA A 131 -3.13 -1.42 -6.27
N LEU A 132 -3.01 -0.47 -5.34
CA LEU A 132 -3.75 0.77 -5.30
C LEU A 132 -2.80 1.93 -5.58
N TYR A 133 -3.28 2.88 -6.38
CA TYR A 133 -2.49 3.94 -6.96
C TYR A 133 -3.07 5.30 -6.65
N ASN A 134 -2.21 6.21 -6.22
CA ASN A 134 -2.59 7.59 -6.03
C ASN A 134 -1.43 8.50 -6.42
N CYS A 135 -1.76 9.68 -6.95
CA CYS A 135 -0.75 10.62 -7.42
C CYS A 135 -1.06 12.03 -6.96
N ALA A 136 0.00 12.81 -6.80
CA ALA A 136 -0.06 14.23 -6.54
C ALA A 136 0.88 14.96 -7.52
N ASP A 137 0.35 15.99 -8.18
CA ASP A 137 1.11 16.74 -9.18
C ASP A 137 1.84 17.90 -8.50
N ILE A 138 3.12 18.05 -8.86
CA ILE A 138 4.02 19.04 -8.27
C ILE A 138 4.68 19.90 -9.34
N THR A 139 5.14 21.07 -8.90
CA THR A 139 6.11 21.91 -9.62
C THR A 139 7.30 22.13 -8.70
N PHE A 140 8.50 21.84 -9.18
CA PHE A 140 9.70 22.03 -8.40
C PHE A 140 9.96 23.51 -8.14
N SER A 141 10.36 23.86 -6.92
CA SER A 141 10.64 25.24 -6.54
C SER A 141 11.79 25.30 -5.54
N GLU A 142 12.67 26.29 -5.68
CA GLU A 142 13.72 26.59 -4.71
C GLU A 142 13.17 27.25 -3.44
N ASN A 143 12.00 27.89 -3.55
CA ASN A 143 11.34 28.58 -2.44
C ASN A 143 10.35 27.70 -1.67
N ALA A 144 10.09 26.48 -2.16
CA ALA A 144 9.22 25.55 -1.45
C ALA A 144 9.94 25.01 -0.20
N THR A 145 9.19 24.90 0.89
CA THR A 145 9.66 24.33 2.14
C THR A 145 9.03 22.96 2.40
N VAL A 146 9.65 22.20 3.28
CA VAL A 146 9.01 21.02 3.86
C VAL A 146 7.88 21.44 4.80
N LEU A 147 6.92 20.55 5.03
CA LEU A 147 5.92 20.72 6.09
C LEU A 147 6.60 20.92 7.44
N SER A 148 6.00 21.76 8.27
CA SER A 148 6.42 21.93 9.66
C SER A 148 6.20 20.63 10.45
N THR A 149 6.87 20.51 11.60
CA THR A 149 6.82 19.31 12.44
C THR A 149 5.40 18.99 12.93
N ASP A 150 4.61 20.01 13.27
CA ASP A 150 3.22 19.87 13.69
C ASP A 150 2.30 19.39 12.55
N MET A 151 2.59 19.77 11.31
CA MET A 151 1.83 19.32 10.13
C MET A 151 2.21 17.91 9.69
N CYS A 152 3.48 17.52 9.81
CA CYS A 152 3.99 16.22 9.40
C CYS A 152 4.20 15.29 10.58
N THR A 153 3.09 14.86 11.18
CA THR A 153 3.09 13.95 12.33
C THR A 153 2.39 12.64 12.00
N ASN A 154 3.03 11.54 12.40
CA ASN A 154 2.48 10.20 12.28
C ASN A 154 1.40 9.96 13.34
N SER A 155 0.27 9.34 12.95
CA SER A 155 -0.74 8.89 13.92
C SER A 155 -0.18 7.85 14.88
N SER A 156 -0.73 7.78 16.10
CA SER A 156 -0.41 6.72 17.06
C SER A 156 -0.67 5.34 16.47
N GLY A 157 0.31 4.43 16.52
CA GLY A 157 0.18 3.07 16.00
C GLY A 157 0.55 2.91 14.52
N ILE A 158 0.87 3.98 13.81
CA ILE A 158 1.44 3.90 12.47
C ILE A 158 2.97 3.70 12.54
N GLY A 159 3.52 2.90 11.62
CA GLY A 159 4.95 2.61 11.58
C GLY A 159 5.39 2.11 10.21
N TRP A 160 6.69 1.84 10.06
CA TRP A 160 7.23 1.25 8.85
C TRP A 160 8.43 0.35 9.13
N LYS A 161 8.68 -0.58 8.21
CA LYS A 161 9.92 -1.39 8.15
C LYS A 161 10.41 -1.51 6.71
N PRO A 162 11.72 -1.44 6.44
CA PRO A 162 12.25 -1.70 5.10
C PRO A 162 11.94 -3.14 4.67
N ILE A 163 11.76 -3.36 3.36
CA ILE A 163 11.63 -4.71 2.80
C ILE A 163 13.03 -5.27 2.54
N GLY A 164 13.32 -6.44 3.10
CA GLY A 164 14.60 -7.11 2.96
C GLY A 164 14.73 -8.28 3.93
N ALA A 165 15.85 -9.01 3.86
CA ALA A 165 16.19 -10.02 4.85
C ALA A 165 16.22 -9.35 6.24
N GLY A 166 15.47 -9.91 7.20
CA GLY A 166 15.48 -9.40 8.57
C GLY A 166 16.89 -9.36 9.12
N ALA A 167 17.18 -8.41 10.01
CA ALA A 167 18.43 -8.42 10.75
C ALA A 167 18.67 -9.83 11.32
N ASP A 168 19.85 -10.39 11.06
CA ASP A 168 20.27 -11.65 11.66
C ASP A 168 20.04 -11.52 13.16
N LEU A 169 19.11 -12.33 13.68
CA LEU A 169 19.01 -12.53 15.11
C LEU A 169 20.34 -13.15 15.49
N ASN A 170 21.23 -12.34 16.06
CA ASN A 170 22.58 -12.72 16.46
C ASN A 170 22.51 -14.07 17.20
N ALA A 171 22.87 -15.14 16.49
CA ALA A 171 22.63 -16.50 16.91
C ALA A 171 23.59 -16.84 18.05
N THR A 172 23.10 -16.80 19.28
CA THR A 172 23.70 -17.51 20.41
C THR A 172 22.60 -18.21 21.19
N THR A 173 22.05 -19.26 20.57
CA THR A 173 21.67 -20.50 21.27
C THR A 173 21.27 -21.51 20.20
N SER A 174 22.11 -22.52 20.00
CA SER A 174 21.73 -23.73 19.28
C SER A 174 20.52 -24.36 19.97
N ARG A 175 19.34 -24.18 19.39
CA ARG A 175 18.20 -25.07 19.63
C ARG A 175 17.93 -25.80 18.33
N THR A 176 18.17 -27.10 18.38
CA THR A 176 17.81 -28.07 17.36
C THR A 176 16.29 -28.11 17.25
N SER A 177 15.70 -27.25 16.43
CA SER A 177 14.28 -27.35 16.07
C SER A 177 14.16 -28.23 14.82
N ALA A 178 13.78 -29.48 15.06
CA ALA A 178 13.32 -30.39 14.03
C ALA A 178 12.19 -29.73 13.22
N GLY A 179 12.31 -29.76 11.89
CA GLY A 179 11.24 -29.30 11.01
C GLY A 179 10.00 -30.16 11.21
N SER A 180 8.97 -29.59 11.82
CA SER A 180 7.63 -30.15 11.76
C SER A 180 7.09 -29.93 10.35
N ILE A 181 7.34 -30.89 9.47
CA ILE A 181 6.51 -31.13 8.29
C ILE A 181 5.09 -31.38 8.83
N LEU A 182 4.14 -30.53 8.46
CA LEU A 182 2.72 -30.82 8.65
C LEU A 182 2.38 -31.99 7.72
N THR A 183 2.52 -33.22 8.21
CA THR A 183 1.88 -34.37 7.60
C THR A 183 0.38 -34.21 7.79
N ILE A 184 -0.32 -33.83 6.72
CA ILE A 184 -1.78 -33.90 6.69
C ILE A 184 -2.15 -35.38 6.83
N ASP A 185 -2.67 -35.73 8.00
CA ASP A 185 -3.17 -37.08 8.27
C ASP A 185 -4.33 -37.37 7.30
N ARG A 186 -4.16 -38.40 6.46
CA ARG A 186 -5.18 -38.85 5.49
C ARG A 186 -6.48 -39.28 6.16
N ALA A 187 -6.52 -39.43 7.49
CA ALA A 187 -7.76 -39.63 8.24
C ALA A 187 -8.70 -38.41 8.22
N VAL A 188 -8.16 -37.18 8.14
CA VAL A 188 -8.98 -35.95 8.16
C VAL A 188 -9.69 -35.72 6.81
N LEU A 189 -9.11 -36.20 5.71
CA LEU A 189 -9.72 -36.12 4.38
C LEU A 189 -10.97 -37.01 4.25
N ASN A 190 -11.04 -38.11 5.02
CA ASN A 190 -12.16 -39.06 4.96
C ASN A 190 -13.31 -38.72 5.92
N LEU A 191 -13.11 -37.89 6.96
CA LEU A 191 -14.23 -37.39 7.77
C LEU A 191 -15.00 -36.25 7.09
N GLY A 192 -14.35 -35.44 6.25
CA GLY A 192 -14.99 -34.31 5.57
C GLY A 192 -15.93 -34.73 4.43
N LEU A 193 -15.62 -35.82 3.72
CA LEU A 193 -16.44 -36.30 2.61
C LEU A 193 -17.64 -37.16 3.08
N GLY A 194 -17.51 -37.87 4.20
CA GLY A 194 -18.58 -38.69 4.76
C GLY A 194 -19.74 -37.87 5.34
N ILE A 195 -19.45 -36.76 6.03
CA ILE A 195 -20.48 -35.89 6.61
C ILE A 195 -21.23 -35.11 5.51
N ILE A 196 -20.56 -34.74 4.41
CA ILE A 196 -21.17 -34.04 3.28
C ILE A 196 -22.14 -34.96 2.51
N LEU A 197 -21.82 -36.25 2.34
CA LEU A 197 -22.69 -37.21 1.64
C LEU A 197 -23.90 -37.68 2.48
N VAL A 198 -23.75 -37.83 3.80
CA VAL A 198 -24.88 -38.21 4.69
C VAL A 198 -25.92 -37.09 4.80
N VAL A 199 -25.50 -35.83 4.80
CA VAL A 199 -26.42 -34.67 4.83
C VAL A 199 -27.12 -34.44 3.47
N LEU A 200 -26.49 -34.82 2.36
CA LEU A 200 -27.08 -34.74 1.01
C LEU A 200 -28.11 -35.85 0.76
N LEU A 201 -27.94 -37.04 1.35
CA LEU A 201 -28.85 -38.18 1.13
C LEU A 201 -30.09 -38.21 2.05
N TRP A 202 -30.10 -37.46 3.16
CA TRP A 202 -31.30 -37.33 4.01
C TRP A 202 -32.32 -36.28 3.53
N ASN A 203 -31.99 -35.44 2.53
CA ASN A 203 -32.88 -34.39 2.02
C ASN A 203 -33.58 -34.76 0.69
N LEU A 204 -33.60 -36.04 0.30
CA LEU A 204 -34.22 -36.54 -0.94
C LEU A 204 -35.36 -37.55 -0.72
N GLN A 205 -35.95 -37.62 0.48
CA GLN A 205 -37.22 -38.32 0.66
C GLN A 205 -38.32 -37.35 1.10
N PHE A 206 -39.34 -37.29 0.25
CA PHE A 206 -40.56 -36.47 0.21
C PHE A 206 -40.45 -35.15 -0.55
#